data_AF-A0A915ZZL1-F1
#
_entry.id   AF-A0A915ZZL1-F1
#
_cell.length_a   1.000
_cell.length_b   1.000
_cell.length_c   1.000
_cell.angle_alpha   90.00
_cell.angle_beta   90.00
_cell.angle_gamma   90.00
#
_symmetry.space_group_name_H-M   'P 1'
#
loop_
_entity.id
_entity.type
_entity.pdbx_description
1 polymer ?
#
loop_
_entity_poly.entity_id
_entity_poly.type
_entity_poly.pdbx_seq_one_letter_code
_entity_poly.pdbx_strand_id
1 'polypeptide(L)'
;MSSQASSPASPASITEEISTRTMSDVVRDFNTEELIEYLGRKDLKLKESHFKILRKEEITGRSFLKLTEEKLERYGQWGGYNKHQAVYSRLRGD
;
A
#
# COMPACT_ATOMS: atom_id res chain seq x y z
N MET A 1 10.42 47.93 38.82
CA MET A 1 10.13 47.94 37.38
C MET A 1 10.21 46.49 36.91
N SER A 2 9.09 45.91 36.51
CA SER A 2 8.98 44.48 36.19
C SER A 2 9.74 44.12 34.91
N SER A 3 10.42 43.00 35.00
CA SER A 3 11.19 42.30 33.98
C SER A 3 10.35 41.92 32.76
N GLN A 4 10.83 42.31 31.57
CA GLN A 4 10.35 41.78 30.30
C GLN A 4 11.54 41.11 29.60
N ALA A 5 11.73 39.81 29.87
CA ALA A 5 12.58 38.96 29.07
C ALA A 5 11.67 38.31 28.01
N SER A 6 11.71 38.84 26.79
CA SER A 6 11.04 38.20 25.65
C SER A 6 11.77 36.89 25.34
N SER A 7 11.04 35.79 25.43
CA SER A 7 11.51 34.45 25.09
C SER A 7 12.17 34.42 23.70
N PRO A 8 13.27 33.67 23.49
CA PRO A 8 13.74 33.43 22.13
C PRO A 8 12.63 32.66 21.40
N ALA A 9 12.12 33.24 20.31
CA ALA A 9 11.22 32.54 19.40
C ALA A 9 11.95 31.31 18.88
N SER A 10 11.45 30.13 19.25
CA SER A 10 11.98 28.85 18.80
C SER A 10 12.04 28.82 17.28
N PRO A 11 13.17 28.43 16.66
CA PRO A 11 13.22 28.24 15.21
C PRO A 11 12.53 26.92 14.85
N ALA A 12 11.19 26.88 14.94
CA ALA A 12 10.37 25.76 14.51
C ALA A 12 9.97 25.90 13.03
N SER A 13 10.85 26.42 12.18
CA SER A 13 10.53 26.67 10.77
C SER A 13 11.71 26.38 9.86
N ILE A 14 12.27 25.19 10.00
CA ILE A 14 13.09 24.57 8.96
C ILE A 14 12.78 23.06 9.02
N THR A 15 12.48 22.43 7.88
CA THR A 15 12.39 20.96 7.66
C THR A 15 11.14 20.18 8.10
N GLU A 16 9.92 20.67 7.80
CA GLU A 16 8.73 19.77 7.75
C GLU A 16 8.02 19.76 6.37
N GLU A 17 8.64 20.30 5.31
CA GLU A 17 8.11 20.16 3.94
C GLU A 17 8.60 18.86 3.25
N ILE A 18 9.56 18.16 3.86
CA ILE A 18 10.12 16.93 3.28
C ILE A 18 9.82 15.76 4.20
N SER A 19 9.11 14.77 3.64
CA SER A 19 9.14 13.36 4.06
C SER A 19 7.92 12.79 4.79
N THR A 20 6.71 13.14 4.36
CA THR A 20 5.53 12.24 4.50
C THR A 20 5.15 11.58 3.18
N ARG A 21 6.12 11.29 2.31
CA ARG A 21 5.85 10.52 1.10
C ARG A 21 5.56 9.08 1.52
N THR A 22 4.29 8.70 1.50
CA THR A 22 3.86 7.36 1.92
C THR A 22 4.24 6.37 0.83
N MET A 23 4.38 5.09 1.16
CA MET A 23 4.67 4.05 0.14
C MET A 23 3.64 4.04 -1.00
N SER A 24 2.40 4.46 -0.73
CA SER A 24 1.38 4.69 -1.76
C SER A 24 1.78 5.78 -2.76
N ASP A 25 2.39 6.88 -2.32
CA ASP A 25 2.86 7.95 -3.21
C ASP A 25 4.05 7.54 -4.08
N VAL A 26 4.77 6.50 -3.65
CA VAL A 26 5.86 5.89 -4.44
C VAL A 26 5.25 4.92 -5.47
N VAL A 27 4.36 4.03 -5.02
CA VAL A 27 3.75 3.00 -5.88
C VAL A 27 2.79 3.60 -6.90
N ARG A 28 2.17 4.75 -6.62
CA ARG A 28 1.16 5.39 -7.50
C ARG A 28 1.66 5.57 -8.93
N ASP A 29 2.92 5.90 -9.11
CA ASP A 29 3.47 6.27 -10.41
C ASP A 29 4.12 5.07 -11.14
N PHE A 30 4.03 3.86 -10.57
CA PHE A 30 4.58 2.65 -11.17
C PHE A 30 3.76 2.14 -12.35
N ASN A 31 4.46 1.74 -13.40
CA ASN A 31 3.91 0.91 -14.45
C ASN A 31 3.76 -0.54 -13.96
N THR A 32 3.07 -1.38 -14.73
CA THR A 32 2.76 -2.78 -14.35
C THR A 32 4.00 -3.59 -13.96
N GLU A 33 5.10 -3.46 -14.69
CA GLU A 33 6.34 -4.19 -14.41
C GLU A 33 7.05 -3.68 -13.14
N GLU A 34 7.10 -2.35 -12.94
CA GLU A 34 7.68 -1.74 -11.74
C GLU A 34 6.88 -2.12 -10.48
N LEU A 35 5.55 -2.21 -10.62
CA LEU A 35 4.68 -2.70 -9.55
C LEU A 35 4.98 -4.17 -9.21
N ILE A 36 5.12 -5.04 -10.21
CA ILE A 36 5.44 -6.46 -10.02
C ILE A 36 6.81 -6.63 -9.36
N GLU A 37 7.82 -5.91 -9.83
CA GLU A 37 9.16 -5.94 -9.24
C GLU A 37 9.13 -5.47 -7.78
N TYR A 38 8.44 -4.37 -7.51
CA TYR A 38 8.29 -3.86 -6.15
C TYR A 38 7.59 -4.87 -5.23
N LEU A 39 6.50 -5.48 -5.69
CA LEU A 39 5.76 -6.50 -4.93
C LEU A 39 6.55 -7.80 -4.75
N GLY A 40 7.34 -8.20 -5.75
CA GLY A 40 8.19 -9.40 -5.69
C GLY A 40 9.35 -9.27 -4.71
N ARG A 41 9.83 -8.05 -4.45
CA ARG A 41 10.82 -7.76 -3.40
C ARG A 41 10.23 -7.74 -1.99
N LYS A 42 8.90 -7.75 -1.85
CA LYS A 42 8.22 -7.75 -0.56
C LYS A 42 7.85 -9.17 -0.17
N ASP A 43 7.91 -9.48 1.13
CA ASP A 43 7.53 -10.77 1.68
C ASP A 43 5.99 -10.92 1.78
N LEU A 44 5.31 -10.82 0.63
CA LEU A 44 3.85 -10.84 0.52
C LEU A 44 3.29 -12.22 0.13
N LYS A 45 4.15 -13.25 0.04
CA LYS A 45 3.78 -14.62 -0.35
C LYS A 45 2.97 -14.70 -1.66
N LEU A 46 3.22 -13.77 -2.58
CA LEU A 46 2.60 -13.76 -3.90
C LEU A 46 3.24 -14.85 -4.78
N LYS A 47 2.42 -15.55 -5.56
CA LYS A 47 2.86 -16.54 -6.52
C LYS A 47 2.92 -15.92 -7.91
N GLU A 48 3.68 -16.55 -8.80
CA GLU A 48 3.77 -16.22 -10.24
C GLU A 48 2.40 -15.96 -10.89
N SER A 49 1.38 -16.74 -10.51
CA SER A 49 0.02 -16.60 -11.03
C SER A 49 -0.62 -15.25 -10.72
N HIS A 50 -0.30 -14.63 -9.57
CA HIS A 50 -0.80 -13.31 -9.22
C HIS A 50 -0.16 -12.23 -10.10
N PHE A 51 1.15 -12.32 -10.36
CA PHE A 51 1.85 -11.40 -11.26
C PHE A 51 1.35 -11.52 -12.70
N LYS A 52 1.00 -12.74 -13.15
CA LYS A 52 0.35 -12.94 -14.47
C LYS A 52 -0.98 -12.21 -14.61
N ILE A 53 -1.77 -12.11 -13.53
CA ILE A 53 -3.03 -11.35 -13.53
C ILE A 53 -2.73 -9.85 -13.66
N LEU A 54 -1.77 -9.32 -12.90
CA LEU A 54 -1.37 -7.91 -12.98
C LEU A 54 -0.89 -7.54 -14.39
N ARG A 55 -0.09 -8.41 -15.04
CA ARG A 55 0.34 -8.21 -16.44
C ARG A 55 -0.83 -8.26 -17.42
N LYS A 56 -1.70 -9.27 -17.27
CA LYS A 56 -2.83 -9.49 -18.20
C LYS A 56 -3.85 -8.35 -18.16
N GLU A 57 -4.11 -7.78 -16.99
CA GLU A 57 -5.02 -6.65 -16.83
C GLU A 57 -4.33 -5.28 -16.91
N GLU A 58 -3.02 -5.26 -17.21
CA GLU A 58 -2.22 -4.04 -17.30
C GLU A 58 -2.40 -3.12 -16.07
N ILE A 59 -2.41 -3.73 -14.87
CA ILE A 59 -2.64 -3.04 -13.62
C ILE A 59 -1.40 -2.20 -13.28
N THR A 60 -1.52 -0.89 -13.45
CA THR A 60 -0.54 0.09 -12.98
C THR A 60 -0.65 0.31 -11.48
N GLY A 61 0.38 0.88 -10.87
CA GLY A 61 0.41 1.20 -9.44
C GLY A 61 -0.74 2.12 -9.01
N ARG A 62 -1.12 3.11 -9.81
CA ARG A 62 -2.31 3.94 -9.55
C ARG A 62 -3.60 3.14 -9.54
N SER A 63 -3.77 2.21 -10.47
CA SER A 63 -4.94 1.32 -10.54
C SER A 63 -4.93 0.32 -9.38
N PHE A 64 -3.75 -0.18 -9.00
CA PHE A 64 -3.55 -1.05 -7.85
C PHE A 64 -3.93 -0.38 -6.52
N LEU A 65 -3.54 0.88 -6.31
CA LEU A 65 -3.93 1.63 -5.12
C LEU A 65 -5.41 2.00 -5.11
N LYS A 66 -6.05 2.05 -6.28
CA LYS A 66 -7.51 2.24 -6.43
C LYS A 66 -8.30 0.93 -6.35
N LEU A 67 -7.65 -0.24 -6.38
CA LEU A 67 -8.31 -1.50 -6.10
C LEU A 67 -8.66 -1.51 -4.61
N THR A 68 -9.94 -1.27 -4.32
CA THR A 68 -10.50 -1.49 -3.00
C THR A 68 -10.57 -2.97 -2.69
N GLU A 69 -10.50 -3.32 -1.40
CA GLU A 69 -10.63 -4.68 -0.85
C GLU A 69 -11.81 -5.44 -1.48
N GLU A 70 -12.92 -4.75 -1.74
CA GLU A 70 -14.13 -5.24 -2.42
C GLU A 70 -13.89 -5.78 -3.85
N LYS A 71 -12.99 -5.17 -4.64
CA LYS A 71 -12.66 -5.67 -5.98
C LYS A 71 -11.78 -6.90 -5.92
N LEU A 72 -10.82 -6.94 -5.00
CA LEU A 72 -9.96 -8.12 -4.80
C LEU A 72 -10.77 -9.35 -4.34
N GLU A 73 -11.78 -9.16 -3.49
CA GLU A 73 -12.75 -10.20 -3.14
C GLU A 73 -13.52 -10.75 -4.35
N ARG A 74 -13.95 -9.87 -5.27
CA ARG A 74 -14.64 -10.28 -6.50
C ARG A 74 -13.74 -11.03 -7.47
N TYR A 75 -12.46 -10.64 -7.60
CA TYR A 75 -11.50 -11.37 -8.44
C TYR A 75 -11.11 -12.73 -7.82
N GLY A 76 -11.05 -12.83 -6.48
CA GLY A 76 -10.88 -14.11 -5.77
C GLY A 76 -12.06 -15.06 -5.95
N GLN A 77 -13.29 -14.54 -6.09
CA GLN A 77 -14.50 -15.34 -6.38
C GLN A 77 -14.56 -15.89 -7.81
N TRP A 78 -13.93 -15.23 -8.79
CA TRP A 78 -13.91 -15.71 -10.18
C TRP A 78 -12.86 -16.82 -10.40
N GLY A 79 -11.92 -16.96 -9.47
CA GLY A 79 -10.91 -18.02 -9.41
C GLY A 79 -11.42 -19.32 -8.79
N GLY A 80 -12.58 -19.83 -9.22
CA GLY A 80 -12.97 -21.22 -9.03
C GLY A 80 -13.46 -21.61 -7.64
N TYR A 81 -14.70 -22.08 -7.59
CA TYR A 81 -15.23 -23.01 -6.60
C TYR A 81 -14.16 -23.96 -6.08
N ASN A 82 -13.73 -23.82 -4.82
CA ASN A 82 -13.64 -24.88 -3.80
C ASN A 82 -12.78 -24.43 -2.59
N LYS A 83 -13.45 -24.37 -1.43
CA LYS A 83 -12.94 -24.62 -0.07
C LYS A 83 -11.50 -24.20 0.25
N HIS A 84 -11.30 -22.96 0.67
CA HIS A 84 -10.41 -22.67 1.81
C HIS A 84 -10.94 -21.48 2.61
N GLN A 85 -12.13 -21.67 3.19
CA GLN A 85 -12.63 -20.89 4.33
C GLN A 85 -11.72 -21.00 5.58
N ALA A 86 -10.63 -21.78 5.53
CA ALA A 86 -9.80 -22.12 6.68
C ALA A 86 -8.69 -21.10 7.00
N VAL A 87 -8.39 -20.14 6.12
CA VAL A 87 -7.32 -19.15 6.42
C VAL A 87 -7.86 -18.01 7.28
N TYR A 88 -9.11 -17.58 7.07
CA TYR A 88 -9.65 -16.40 7.74
C TYR A 88 -10.19 -16.65 9.15
N SER A 89 -10.55 -17.91 9.50
CA SER A 89 -10.99 -18.26 10.86
C SER A 89 -9.85 -18.40 11.88
N ARG A 90 -8.57 -18.31 11.48
CA ARG A 90 -7.43 -18.35 12.43
C ARG A 90 -7.06 -16.96 12.98
N LEU A 91 -7.50 -15.88 12.34
CA LEU A 91 -7.28 -14.50 12.80
C LEU A 91 -8.38 -13.99 13.72
N ARG A 92 -9.53 -14.67 13.78
CA ARG A 92 -10.58 -14.39 14.75
C ARG A 92 -10.45 -15.40 15.90
N GLY A 93 -9.56 -15.10 16.84
CA GLY A 93 -9.74 -15.60 18.20
C GLY A 93 -10.91 -14.84 18.81
N ASP A 94 -12.13 -15.26 18.47
CA ASP A 94 -13.43 -15.07 19.14
C ASP A 94 -14.58 -15.43 18.18
#